data_AF-A0A1I0N1S3-F1
#
_entry.id   AF-A0A1I0N1S3-F1
#
_cell.length_a   1.000
_cell.length_b   1.000
_cell.length_c   1.000
_cell.angle_alpha   90.00
_cell.angle_beta   90.00
_cell.angle_gamma   90.00
#
_symmetry.space_group_name_H-M   'P 1'
#
loop_
_entity.id
_entity.type
_entity.pdbx_description
1 polymer ?
#
loop_
_entity_poly.entity_id
_entity_poly.type
_entity_poly.pdbx_seq_one_letter_code
_entity_poly.pdbx_strand_id
1 'polypeptide(L)'
;MKLIKDEKFGGERPLFACHDLRLENVTITDGESGIKQCQNMEAHDCKFYGKYPWWHVDGAYIENCYFAMDSRSAIWYTNDLVMKNSRIDGPKFFREMKNLELENVEITDADETFWKVNGIKIKNVKLHGGTYPFMFSENIYVDGFESDSKYVFQYCKNVEIHNAKILTKDSFWECENVTVYDSVLDGEYLAWHSKNVRLVNCHLAGEQLLCYTQNLVLENCTIDAACDRMFEYSTVEADIKGHIENIKNPTSGHIIADSIGSITIDENVRQPNNCVIETRK
;
A
#
# COMPACT_ATOMS: atom_id res chain seq x y z
N MET A 1 -31.69 -6.20 9.67
CA MET A 1 -30.81 -6.06 10.82
C MET A 1 -31.56 -5.53 12.03
N LYS A 2 -31.17 -5.94 13.25
CA LYS A 2 -31.60 -5.37 14.53
C LYS A 2 -30.72 -4.18 14.89
N LEU A 3 -31.33 -3.10 15.38
CA LEU A 3 -30.63 -1.87 15.77
C LEU A 3 -30.21 -1.91 17.25
N ILE A 4 -28.98 -1.50 17.52
CA ILE A 4 -28.47 -1.10 18.84
C ILE A 4 -27.98 0.33 18.71
N LYS A 5 -28.44 1.23 19.58
CA LYS A 5 -28.20 2.66 19.42
C LYS A 5 -27.94 3.35 20.75
N ASP A 6 -27.01 4.31 20.76
CA ASP A 6 -26.67 5.16 21.92
C ASP A 6 -26.19 4.36 23.14
N GLU A 7 -25.59 3.20 22.91
CA GLU A 7 -25.14 2.28 23.95
C GLU A 7 -23.62 2.29 24.13
N LYS A 8 -23.19 1.82 25.31
CA LYS A 8 -21.78 1.61 25.62
C LYS A 8 -21.55 0.20 26.13
N PHE A 9 -20.59 -0.48 25.54
CA PHE A 9 -20.15 -1.82 25.96
C PHE A 9 -18.69 -1.77 26.39
N GLY A 10 -18.31 -2.63 27.33
CA GLY A 10 -16.91 -2.80 27.77
C GLY A 10 -16.68 -4.21 28.28
N GLY A 11 -15.42 -4.54 28.59
CA GLY A 11 -15.04 -5.88 29.01
C GLY A 11 -14.85 -6.85 27.85
N GLU A 12 -14.81 -8.15 28.15
CA GLU A 12 -14.50 -9.19 27.16
C GLU A 12 -15.74 -9.60 26.36
N ARG A 13 -15.69 -9.39 25.03
CA ARG A 13 -16.66 -9.89 24.03
C ARG A 13 -18.15 -9.60 24.31
N PRO A 14 -18.54 -8.35 24.58
CA PRO A 14 -19.93 -7.97 24.84
C PRO A 14 -20.91 -8.29 23.71
N LEU A 15 -20.45 -8.32 22.45
CA LEU A 15 -21.28 -8.63 21.27
C LEU A 15 -20.87 -9.96 20.62
N PHE A 16 -20.44 -10.95 21.42
CA PHE A 16 -20.04 -12.26 20.92
C PHE A 16 -21.18 -12.97 20.17
N ALA A 17 -20.86 -13.59 19.03
CA ALA A 17 -21.79 -14.42 18.26
C ALA A 17 -23.12 -13.72 17.89
N CYS A 18 -23.07 -12.40 17.74
CA CYS A 18 -24.19 -11.61 17.28
C CYS A 18 -24.21 -11.51 15.75
N HIS A 19 -25.39 -11.50 15.17
CA HIS A 19 -25.57 -11.47 13.73
C HIS A 19 -26.67 -10.48 13.33
N ASP A 20 -26.61 -9.98 12.11
CA ASP A 20 -27.59 -9.07 11.53
C ASP A 20 -27.83 -7.84 12.42
N LEU A 21 -26.76 -7.19 12.87
CA LEU A 21 -26.85 -6.01 13.75
C LEU A 21 -26.39 -4.75 13.05
N ARG A 22 -27.09 -3.65 13.36
CA ARG A 22 -26.65 -2.28 13.08
C ARG A 22 -26.37 -1.58 14.39
N LEU A 23 -25.17 -1.07 14.56
CA LEU A 23 -24.73 -0.26 15.68
C LEU A 23 -24.76 1.22 15.25
N GLU A 24 -25.46 2.07 16.01
CA GLU A 24 -25.49 3.52 15.77
C GLU A 24 -25.05 4.27 17.02
N ASN A 25 -24.03 5.13 16.89
CA ASN A 25 -23.51 5.92 18.01
C ASN A 25 -23.15 5.03 19.23
N VAL A 26 -22.62 3.83 18.97
CA VAL A 26 -22.20 2.89 20.00
C VAL A 26 -20.73 3.08 20.32
N THR A 27 -20.40 3.03 21.61
CA THR A 27 -19.01 3.01 22.05
C THR A 27 -18.63 1.64 22.60
N ILE A 28 -17.63 0.99 21.99
CA ILE A 28 -16.93 -0.15 22.58
C ILE A 28 -15.73 0.39 23.35
N THR A 29 -15.72 0.22 24.66
CA THR A 29 -14.64 0.67 25.56
C THR A 29 -13.68 -0.44 25.94
N ASP A 30 -12.65 -0.09 26.72
CA ASP A 30 -11.58 -0.98 27.21
C ASP A 30 -12.04 -2.41 27.51
N GLY A 31 -11.28 -3.34 26.96
CA GLY A 31 -11.59 -4.77 26.91
C GLY A 31 -10.84 -5.43 25.76
N GLU A 32 -11.24 -6.66 25.43
CA GLU A 32 -10.72 -7.38 24.27
C GLU A 32 -11.87 -7.97 23.45
N SER A 33 -11.73 -7.93 22.12
CA SER A 33 -12.63 -8.65 21.20
C SER A 33 -14.10 -8.21 21.28
N GLY A 34 -14.35 -6.89 21.26
CA GLY A 34 -15.68 -6.28 21.40
C GLY A 34 -16.79 -6.94 20.57
N ILE A 35 -16.52 -7.10 19.27
CA ILE A 35 -17.36 -7.72 18.25
C ILE A 35 -16.59 -8.92 17.71
N LYS A 36 -17.05 -10.13 18.04
CA LYS A 36 -16.33 -11.36 17.73
C LYS A 36 -17.24 -12.50 17.33
N GLN A 37 -16.82 -13.27 16.31
CA GLN A 37 -17.60 -14.38 15.73
C GLN A 37 -18.96 -13.89 15.20
N CYS A 38 -18.97 -12.73 14.53
CA CYS A 38 -20.21 -12.08 14.09
C CYS A 38 -20.40 -12.22 12.57
N GLN A 39 -21.60 -11.90 12.09
CA GLN A 39 -21.90 -11.89 10.66
C GLN A 39 -22.90 -10.77 10.34
N ASN A 40 -22.72 -10.13 9.18
CA ASN A 40 -23.61 -9.09 8.69
C ASN A 40 -23.79 -7.97 9.73
N MET A 41 -22.73 -7.18 9.89
CA MET A 41 -22.62 -6.15 10.91
C MET A 41 -22.46 -4.76 10.29
N GLU A 42 -23.29 -3.80 10.71
CA GLU A 42 -23.18 -2.39 10.36
C GLU A 42 -22.75 -1.58 11.59
N ALA A 43 -21.84 -0.63 11.42
CA ALA A 43 -21.46 0.34 12.45
C ALA A 43 -21.44 1.75 11.86
N HIS A 44 -22.24 2.64 12.46
CA HIS A 44 -22.37 4.04 12.06
C HIS A 44 -22.11 4.94 13.27
N ASP A 45 -21.25 5.94 13.09
CA ASP A 45 -20.94 6.94 14.13
C ASP A 45 -20.40 6.31 15.44
N CYS A 46 -19.80 5.13 15.34
CA CYS A 46 -19.32 4.35 16.47
C CYS A 46 -17.88 4.70 16.86
N LYS A 47 -17.51 4.39 18.10
CA LYS A 47 -16.16 4.58 18.63
C LYS A 47 -15.64 3.30 19.23
N PHE A 48 -14.43 2.91 18.86
CA PHE A 48 -13.80 1.67 19.31
C PHE A 48 -12.51 1.97 20.06
N TYR A 49 -12.50 1.55 21.32
CA TYR A 49 -11.37 1.56 22.24
C TYR A 49 -11.10 0.11 22.70
N GLY A 50 -9.88 -0.20 23.09
CA GLY A 50 -9.48 -1.55 23.45
C GLY A 50 -9.10 -2.43 22.25
N LYS A 51 -8.46 -3.57 22.56
CA LYS A 51 -7.78 -4.41 21.54
C LYS A 51 -8.76 -5.31 20.80
N TYR A 52 -8.42 -5.62 19.55
CA TYR A 52 -9.16 -6.58 18.73
C TYR A 52 -10.67 -6.26 18.54
N PRO A 53 -11.12 -5.00 18.38
CA PRO A 53 -12.55 -4.65 18.34
C PRO A 53 -13.40 -5.48 17.37
N TRP A 54 -12.86 -5.89 16.22
CA TRP A 54 -13.55 -6.75 15.24
C TRP A 54 -12.72 -8.00 14.93
N TRP A 55 -13.23 -9.17 15.29
CA TRP A 55 -12.45 -10.41 15.18
C TRP A 55 -13.30 -11.59 14.72
N HIS A 56 -12.94 -12.20 13.58
CA HIS A 56 -13.79 -13.20 12.91
C HIS A 56 -15.19 -12.64 12.62
N VAL A 57 -15.30 -11.66 11.72
CA VAL A 57 -16.58 -11.08 11.29
C VAL A 57 -16.76 -11.27 9.80
N ASP A 58 -17.87 -11.87 9.37
CA ASP A 58 -18.14 -12.07 7.94
C ASP A 58 -19.19 -11.06 7.45
N GLY A 59 -18.82 -10.17 6.54
CA GLY A 59 -19.68 -9.07 6.10
C GLY A 59 -19.75 -7.94 7.13
N ALA A 60 -19.05 -6.85 6.86
CA ALA A 60 -19.02 -5.67 7.72
C ALA A 60 -19.12 -4.36 6.91
N TYR A 61 -19.94 -3.44 7.38
CA TYR A 61 -20.02 -2.08 6.85
C TYR A 61 -19.78 -1.07 7.98
N ILE A 62 -18.76 -0.23 7.83
CA ILE A 62 -18.31 0.71 8.86
C ILE A 62 -18.28 2.12 8.26
N GLU A 63 -19.02 3.05 8.85
CA GLU A 63 -19.10 4.42 8.32
C GLU A 63 -19.06 5.45 9.45
N ASN A 64 -18.33 6.55 9.22
CA ASN A 64 -18.18 7.66 10.18
C ASN A 64 -17.68 7.19 11.56
N CYS A 65 -16.83 6.16 11.60
CA CYS A 65 -16.36 5.57 12.84
C CYS A 65 -14.96 6.06 13.21
N TYR A 66 -14.68 5.96 14.51
CA TYR A 66 -13.37 6.26 15.07
C TYR A 66 -12.78 5.04 15.77
N PHE A 67 -11.52 4.75 15.46
CA PHE A 67 -10.71 3.73 16.12
C PHE A 67 -9.54 4.40 16.83
N ALA A 68 -9.51 4.28 18.15
CA ALA A 68 -8.54 4.96 18.99
C ALA A 68 -7.14 4.33 18.92
N MET A 69 -6.14 5.04 19.43
CA MET A 69 -4.74 4.61 19.42
C MET A 69 -4.51 3.24 20.09
N ASP A 70 -5.29 2.95 21.14
CA ASP A 70 -5.25 1.68 21.87
C ASP A 70 -5.99 0.54 21.17
N SER A 71 -6.76 0.84 20.12
CA SER A 71 -7.44 -0.16 19.29
C SER A 71 -6.49 -0.85 18.31
N ARG A 72 -5.45 -1.46 18.87
CA ARG A 72 -4.44 -2.24 18.16
C ARG A 72 -5.03 -3.57 17.69
N SER A 73 -4.53 -4.07 16.56
CA SER A 73 -4.93 -5.38 16.04
C SER A 73 -6.42 -5.45 15.73
N ALA A 74 -6.95 -4.37 15.13
CA ALA A 74 -8.35 -4.04 15.25
C ALA A 74 -9.31 -4.98 14.52
N ILE A 75 -9.01 -5.29 13.26
CA ILE A 75 -9.95 -5.94 12.34
C ILE A 75 -9.24 -7.11 11.67
N TRP A 76 -9.30 -8.29 12.26
CA TRP A 76 -8.61 -9.47 11.73
C TRP A 76 -9.61 -10.57 11.40
N TYR A 77 -9.27 -11.39 10.40
CA TYR A 77 -10.10 -12.51 9.93
C TYR A 77 -11.54 -12.10 9.56
N THR A 78 -11.68 -10.88 9.07
CA THR A 78 -12.96 -10.25 8.77
C THR A 78 -13.09 -10.09 7.26
N ASN A 79 -13.90 -10.92 6.61
CA ASN A 79 -14.03 -10.87 5.15
C ASN A 79 -15.18 -9.95 4.74
N ASP A 80 -15.11 -9.44 3.52
CA ASP A 80 -16.16 -8.63 2.90
C ASP A 80 -16.47 -7.38 3.73
N LEU A 81 -15.45 -6.56 3.94
CA LEU A 81 -15.53 -5.33 4.73
C LEU A 81 -15.48 -4.09 3.85
N VAL A 82 -16.44 -3.20 4.07
CA VAL A 82 -16.44 -1.84 3.52
C VAL A 82 -16.30 -0.85 4.68
N MET A 83 -15.34 0.08 4.60
CA MET A 83 -15.19 1.17 5.55
C MET A 83 -15.10 2.52 4.86
N LYS A 84 -15.89 3.49 5.34
CA LYS A 84 -15.99 4.83 4.76
C LYS A 84 -15.86 5.93 5.79
N ASN A 85 -15.30 7.07 5.39
CA ASN A 85 -15.34 8.34 6.12
C ASN A 85 -14.89 8.18 7.59
N SER A 86 -13.86 7.36 7.83
CA SER A 86 -13.47 6.92 9.17
C SER A 86 -12.03 7.30 9.47
N ARG A 87 -11.71 7.37 10.76
CA ARG A 87 -10.35 7.67 11.25
C ARG A 87 -9.84 6.55 12.14
N ILE A 88 -8.59 6.15 11.90
CA ILE A 88 -7.90 5.09 12.62
C ILE A 88 -6.61 5.64 13.20
N ASP A 89 -6.49 5.64 14.51
CA ASP A 89 -5.27 6.06 15.20
C ASP A 89 -4.42 4.87 15.68
N GLY A 90 -4.94 3.63 15.61
CA GLY A 90 -4.29 2.43 16.11
C GLY A 90 -3.59 1.58 15.03
N PRO A 91 -2.47 0.91 15.36
CA PRO A 91 -1.70 0.10 14.41
C PRO A 91 -2.23 -1.33 14.22
N LYS A 92 -1.61 -2.06 13.28
CA LYS A 92 -1.81 -3.49 12.99
C LYS A 92 -3.24 -3.82 12.60
N PHE A 93 -3.81 -3.06 11.68
CA PHE A 93 -5.25 -2.90 11.64
C PHE A 93 -6.01 -4.03 10.92
N PHE A 94 -5.77 -4.23 9.62
CA PHE A 94 -6.41 -5.23 8.76
C PHE A 94 -5.47 -6.42 8.52
N ARG A 95 -5.89 -7.64 8.89
CA ARG A 95 -5.02 -8.82 8.77
C ARG A 95 -5.75 -10.11 8.43
N GLU A 96 -5.20 -10.86 7.49
CA GLU A 96 -5.68 -12.17 7.05
C GLU A 96 -7.17 -12.11 6.66
N MET A 97 -7.47 -11.18 5.74
CA MET A 97 -8.82 -10.84 5.27
C MET A 97 -8.95 -11.06 3.76
N LYS A 98 -10.19 -11.12 3.29
CA LYS A 98 -10.55 -11.04 1.88
C LYS A 98 -11.54 -9.93 1.63
N ASN A 99 -11.43 -9.25 0.49
CA ASN A 99 -12.36 -8.22 0.02
C ASN A 99 -12.52 -7.07 1.02
N LEU A 100 -11.51 -6.21 1.08
CA LEU A 100 -11.48 -4.99 1.88
C LEU A 100 -11.64 -3.77 0.97
N GLU A 101 -12.65 -2.94 1.23
CA GLU A 101 -12.86 -1.68 0.54
C GLU A 101 -12.78 -0.49 1.52
N LEU A 102 -11.91 0.48 1.25
CA LEU A 102 -11.80 1.71 2.02
C LEU A 102 -12.09 2.94 1.15
N GLU A 103 -12.85 3.90 1.68
CA GLU A 103 -13.10 5.18 1.02
C GLU A 103 -13.04 6.35 2.01
N ASN A 104 -12.21 7.37 1.72
CA ASN A 104 -12.03 8.55 2.58
C ASN A 104 -11.63 8.17 4.02
N VAL A 105 -10.53 7.42 4.16
CA VAL A 105 -10.04 6.92 5.45
C VAL A 105 -8.65 7.49 5.73
N GLU A 106 -8.45 7.98 6.96
CA GLU A 106 -7.15 8.42 7.46
C GLU A 106 -6.66 7.46 8.54
N ILE A 107 -5.44 6.94 8.37
CA ILE A 107 -4.78 6.04 9.33
C ILE A 107 -3.49 6.73 9.79
N THR A 108 -3.41 7.09 11.08
CA THR A 108 -2.29 7.90 11.59
C THR A 108 -1.17 7.11 12.25
N ASP A 109 -1.36 5.82 12.42
CA ASP A 109 -0.31 4.85 12.74
C ASP A 109 -0.44 3.67 11.79
N ALA A 110 0.23 3.77 10.64
CA ALA A 110 0.09 2.80 9.57
C ALA A 110 0.93 1.52 9.75
N ASP A 111 1.49 1.28 10.94
CA ASP A 111 2.33 0.12 11.19
C ASP A 111 1.56 -1.19 10.97
N GLU A 112 2.06 -2.03 10.08
CA GLU A 112 1.51 -3.35 9.74
C GLU A 112 0.01 -3.36 9.39
N THR A 113 -0.45 -2.38 8.60
CA THR A 113 -1.88 -2.08 8.38
C THR A 113 -2.66 -3.11 7.58
N PHE A 114 -2.15 -3.60 6.44
CA PHE A 114 -2.83 -4.46 5.47
C PHE A 114 -2.02 -5.74 5.24
N TRP A 115 -1.94 -6.59 6.27
CA TRP A 115 -1.11 -7.79 6.23
C TRP A 115 -1.89 -9.01 5.71
N LYS A 116 -1.39 -9.63 4.64
CA LYS A 116 -1.97 -10.84 4.04
C LYS A 116 -3.45 -10.68 3.69
N VAL A 117 -3.80 -9.57 3.05
CA VAL A 117 -5.16 -9.31 2.58
C VAL A 117 -5.23 -9.60 1.09
N ASN A 118 -6.23 -10.37 0.67
CA ASN A 118 -6.49 -10.66 -0.74
C ASN A 118 -7.74 -9.89 -1.20
N GLY A 119 -7.57 -8.99 -2.18
CA GLY A 119 -8.64 -8.12 -2.64
C GLY A 119 -8.73 -6.87 -1.77
N ILE A 120 -7.86 -5.90 -2.04
CA ILE A 120 -7.92 -4.57 -1.42
C ILE A 120 -8.36 -3.57 -2.49
N LYS A 121 -9.34 -2.73 -2.17
CA LYS A 121 -9.65 -1.52 -2.95
C LYS A 121 -9.63 -0.32 -2.03
N ILE A 122 -8.79 0.67 -2.30
CA ILE A 122 -8.77 1.90 -1.52
C ILE A 122 -8.99 3.11 -2.41
N LYS A 123 -9.78 4.06 -1.89
CA LYS A 123 -10.04 5.34 -2.54
C LYS A 123 -9.88 6.49 -1.56
N ASN A 124 -9.08 7.50 -1.91
CA ASN A 124 -8.82 8.67 -1.06
C ASN A 124 -8.38 8.27 0.36
N VAL A 125 -7.29 7.50 0.45
CA VAL A 125 -6.76 7.02 1.74
C VAL A 125 -5.43 7.69 2.06
N LYS A 126 -5.26 8.07 3.32
CA LYS A 126 -4.00 8.62 3.84
C LYS A 126 -3.41 7.71 4.91
N LEU A 127 -2.14 7.36 4.75
CA LEU A 127 -1.35 6.65 5.77
C LEU A 127 -0.27 7.58 6.31
N HIS A 128 -0.20 7.71 7.63
CA HIS A 128 0.89 8.40 8.31
C HIS A 128 1.72 7.45 9.17
N GLY A 129 3.04 7.62 9.11
CA GLY A 129 4.02 6.85 9.86
C GLY A 129 4.00 5.36 9.52
N GLY A 130 4.53 4.55 10.44
CA GLY A 130 4.46 3.08 10.36
C GLY A 130 5.42 2.41 9.37
N THR A 131 5.49 1.09 9.48
CA THR A 131 6.29 0.22 8.60
C THR A 131 5.47 -0.93 8.03
N TYR A 132 5.80 -1.37 6.82
CA TYR A 132 5.24 -2.55 6.16
C TYR A 132 3.71 -2.56 6.00
N PRO A 133 3.04 -1.49 5.51
CA PRO A 133 1.58 -1.47 5.46
C PRO A 133 1.01 -2.60 4.60
N PHE A 134 1.45 -2.87 3.38
CA PHE A 134 0.79 -3.84 2.48
C PHE A 134 1.41 -5.25 2.46
N MET A 135 2.12 -5.66 3.52
CA MET A 135 2.93 -6.88 3.49
C MET A 135 2.14 -8.15 3.10
N PHE A 136 2.66 -8.91 2.13
CA PHE A 136 2.08 -10.17 1.63
C PHE A 136 0.63 -10.08 1.11
N SER A 137 0.17 -8.89 0.73
CA SER A 137 -1.18 -8.69 0.18
C SER A 137 -1.21 -8.86 -1.35
N GLU A 138 -2.36 -9.26 -1.87
CA GLU A 138 -2.54 -9.52 -3.30
C GLU A 138 -3.88 -9.00 -3.83
N ASN A 139 -3.93 -8.70 -5.14
CA ASN A 139 -5.09 -8.13 -5.83
C ASN A 139 -5.48 -6.78 -5.22
N ILE A 140 -4.62 -5.79 -5.43
CA ILE A 140 -4.70 -4.46 -4.81
C ILE A 140 -5.04 -3.43 -5.88
N TYR A 141 -6.09 -2.64 -5.63
CA TYR A 141 -6.45 -1.48 -6.42
C TYR A 141 -6.44 -0.22 -5.54
N VAL A 142 -5.81 0.84 -6.03
CA VAL A 142 -5.63 2.10 -5.32
C VAL A 142 -5.99 3.27 -6.24
N ASP A 143 -6.81 4.20 -5.78
CA ASP A 143 -7.09 5.47 -6.45
C ASP A 143 -7.12 6.64 -5.45
N GLY A 144 -6.16 7.56 -5.53
CA GLY A 144 -6.06 8.67 -4.58
C GLY A 144 -5.45 8.20 -3.26
N PHE A 145 -4.13 8.11 -3.19
CA PHE A 145 -3.42 7.58 -2.03
C PHE A 145 -2.24 8.45 -1.64
N GLU A 146 -2.16 8.81 -0.36
CA GLU A 146 -1.03 9.54 0.20
C GLU A 146 -0.41 8.72 1.33
N SER A 147 0.91 8.54 1.30
CA SER A 147 1.62 7.81 2.35
C SER A 147 3.02 8.36 2.56
N ASP A 148 3.40 8.51 3.84
CA ASP A 148 4.78 8.75 4.30
C ASP A 148 5.38 7.52 5.06
N SER A 149 4.70 6.37 4.96
CA SER A 149 5.07 5.12 5.60
C SER A 149 6.30 4.50 4.95
N LYS A 150 7.03 3.66 5.68
CA LYS A 150 8.20 2.95 5.15
C LYS A 150 7.84 1.53 4.70
N TYR A 151 8.50 1.06 3.64
CA TYR A 151 8.34 -0.30 3.11
C TYR A 151 6.90 -0.59 2.65
N VAL A 152 6.33 0.33 1.87
CA VAL A 152 4.88 0.43 1.68
C VAL A 152 4.27 -0.85 1.12
N PHE A 153 4.79 -1.36 0.01
CA PHE A 153 4.41 -2.61 -0.62
C PHE A 153 5.58 -3.59 -0.60
N GLN A 154 5.43 -4.68 0.14
CA GLN A 154 6.45 -5.72 0.23
C GLN A 154 5.84 -7.10 0.06
N TYR A 155 6.41 -7.88 -0.87
CA TYR A 155 5.90 -9.19 -1.26
C TYR A 155 4.45 -9.14 -1.79
N CYS A 156 4.08 -8.04 -2.46
CA CYS A 156 2.74 -7.86 -3.01
C CYS A 156 2.61 -8.43 -4.42
N LYS A 157 1.40 -8.83 -4.79
CA LYS A 157 1.09 -9.34 -6.14
C LYS A 157 -0.16 -8.71 -6.73
N ASN A 158 -0.13 -8.44 -8.04
CA ASN A 158 -1.24 -7.85 -8.79
C ASN A 158 -1.69 -6.52 -8.16
N VAL A 159 -0.85 -5.50 -8.32
CA VAL A 159 -1.02 -4.18 -7.72
C VAL A 159 -1.29 -3.16 -8.82
N GLU A 160 -2.39 -2.44 -8.73
CA GLU A 160 -2.76 -1.36 -9.65
C GLU A 160 -3.01 -0.07 -8.85
N ILE A 161 -2.28 1.00 -9.19
CA ILE A 161 -2.30 2.26 -8.44
C ILE A 161 -2.51 3.44 -9.38
N HIS A 162 -3.40 4.34 -8.97
CA HIS A 162 -3.72 5.58 -9.66
C HIS A 162 -3.66 6.76 -8.69
N ASN A 163 -3.21 7.92 -9.19
CA ASN A 163 -3.28 9.20 -8.48
C ASN A 163 -2.67 9.16 -7.07
N ALA A 164 -1.48 8.58 -6.93
CA ALA A 164 -0.81 8.40 -5.64
C ALA A 164 0.35 9.38 -5.42
N LYS A 165 0.59 9.71 -4.16
CA LYS A 165 1.80 10.37 -3.68
C LYS A 165 2.40 9.53 -2.56
N ILE A 166 3.50 8.85 -2.87
CA ILE A 166 4.18 7.95 -1.94
C ILE A 166 5.56 8.51 -1.67
N LEU A 167 5.77 8.98 -0.44
CA LEU A 167 7.09 9.32 0.09
C LEU A 167 7.51 8.19 1.03
N THR A 168 8.60 7.49 0.73
CA THR A 168 8.99 6.33 1.53
C THR A 168 10.50 6.15 1.54
N LYS A 169 10.96 5.19 2.34
CA LYS A 169 12.21 4.51 2.04
C LYS A 169 11.94 3.59 0.84
N ASP A 170 11.54 2.34 1.06
CA ASP A 170 11.25 1.38 -0.02
C ASP A 170 9.75 1.37 -0.38
N SER A 171 9.38 1.27 -1.67
CA SER A 171 7.96 1.17 -2.07
C SER A 171 7.54 -0.22 -2.53
N PHE A 172 8.16 -0.82 -3.55
CA PHE A 172 7.70 -2.07 -4.18
C PHE A 172 8.79 -3.13 -4.09
N TRP A 173 9.03 -3.65 -2.89
CA TRP A 173 10.11 -4.62 -2.68
C TRP A 173 9.58 -6.04 -2.90
N GLU A 174 10.26 -6.83 -3.75
CA GLU A 174 9.90 -8.23 -4.06
C GLU A 174 8.44 -8.38 -4.53
N CYS A 175 7.96 -7.43 -5.34
CA CYS A 175 6.58 -7.42 -5.85
C CYS A 175 6.49 -8.04 -7.25
N GLU A 176 5.31 -8.54 -7.62
CA GLU A 176 5.04 -9.09 -8.95
C GLU A 176 3.76 -8.52 -9.55
N ASN A 177 3.80 -8.12 -10.83
CA ASN A 177 2.69 -7.53 -11.57
C ASN A 177 2.20 -6.22 -10.91
N VAL A 178 3.03 -5.18 -10.98
CA VAL A 178 2.72 -3.85 -10.44
C VAL A 178 2.51 -2.89 -11.60
N THR A 179 1.41 -2.16 -11.62
CA THR A 179 1.19 -1.05 -12.55
C THR A 179 0.80 0.21 -11.79
N VAL A 180 1.50 1.31 -12.06
CA VAL A 180 1.25 2.61 -11.42
C VAL A 180 1.03 3.67 -12.48
N TYR A 181 -0.01 4.48 -12.31
CA TYR A 181 -0.43 5.55 -13.21
C TYR A 181 -0.45 6.90 -12.48
N ASP A 182 -0.05 7.95 -13.18
CA ASP A 182 -0.31 9.36 -12.81
C ASP A 182 0.06 9.68 -11.35
N SER A 183 1.23 9.22 -10.92
CA SER A 183 1.64 9.22 -9.51
C SER A 183 3.02 9.84 -9.27
N VAL A 184 3.24 10.31 -8.05
CA VAL A 184 4.53 10.77 -7.54
C VAL A 184 5.10 9.71 -6.59
N LEU A 185 6.30 9.21 -6.90
CA LEU A 185 7.01 8.21 -6.12
C LEU A 185 8.37 8.78 -5.72
N ASP A 186 8.54 9.05 -4.44
CA ASP A 186 9.77 9.60 -3.87
C ASP A 186 10.29 8.64 -2.80
N GLY A 187 11.48 8.08 -3.03
CA GLY A 187 12.08 7.19 -2.05
C GLY A 187 13.35 6.49 -2.50
N GLU A 188 13.85 5.62 -1.63
CA GLU A 188 15.02 4.79 -1.90
C GLU A 188 14.57 3.42 -2.44
N TYR A 189 15.34 2.83 -3.34
CA TYR A 189 15.15 1.42 -3.70
C TYR A 189 13.77 1.08 -4.29
N LEU A 190 13.23 1.97 -5.13
CA LEU A 190 11.95 1.75 -5.80
C LEU A 190 11.98 0.45 -6.62
N ALA A 191 10.99 -0.42 -6.46
CA ALA A 191 10.82 -1.65 -7.24
C ALA A 191 11.92 -2.73 -7.09
N TRP A 192 12.75 -2.69 -6.04
CA TRP A 192 13.83 -3.67 -5.90
C TRP A 192 13.34 -5.12 -5.88
N HIS A 193 14.08 -5.98 -6.58
CA HIS A 193 13.82 -7.42 -6.72
C HIS A 193 12.44 -7.77 -7.30
N SER A 194 11.77 -6.81 -7.93
CA SER A 194 10.41 -7.01 -8.44
C SER A 194 10.38 -7.56 -9.86
N LYS A 195 9.19 -8.00 -10.29
CA LYS A 195 8.95 -8.52 -11.64
C LYS A 195 7.67 -7.94 -12.24
N ASN A 196 7.72 -7.61 -13.53
CA ASN A 196 6.61 -7.02 -14.28
C ASN A 196 6.11 -5.74 -13.61
N VAL A 197 6.99 -4.74 -13.50
CA VAL A 197 6.66 -3.42 -12.96
C VAL A 197 6.49 -2.46 -14.13
N ARG A 198 5.35 -1.78 -14.19
CA ARG A 198 5.02 -0.81 -15.23
C ARG A 198 4.64 0.52 -14.61
N LEU A 199 5.33 1.59 -14.98
CA LEU A 199 5.08 2.94 -14.50
C LEU A 199 4.66 3.81 -15.68
N VAL A 200 3.52 4.49 -15.58
CA VAL A 200 2.95 5.30 -16.65
C VAL A 200 2.66 6.70 -16.12
N ASN A 201 3.16 7.73 -16.79
CA ASN A 201 2.96 9.14 -16.40
C ASN A 201 3.40 9.45 -14.95
N CYS A 202 4.41 8.73 -14.45
CA CYS A 202 4.86 8.91 -13.07
C CYS A 202 6.00 9.94 -12.97
N HIS A 203 6.09 10.61 -11.83
CA HIS A 203 7.24 11.41 -11.44
C HIS A 203 8.02 10.65 -10.35
N LEU A 204 9.30 10.40 -10.60
CA LEU A 204 10.15 9.58 -9.74
C LEU A 204 11.27 10.44 -9.13
N ALA A 205 11.48 10.28 -7.83
CA ALA A 205 12.57 10.93 -7.10
C ALA A 205 13.22 9.95 -6.11
N GLY A 206 14.45 10.25 -5.71
CA GLY A 206 15.22 9.51 -4.71
C GLY A 206 16.43 8.77 -5.27
N GLU A 207 16.86 7.70 -4.60
CA GLU A 207 18.16 7.06 -4.86
C GLU A 207 18.02 5.58 -5.25
N GLN A 208 18.91 5.13 -6.15
CA GLN A 208 19.02 3.72 -6.56
C GLN A 208 17.68 3.12 -6.98
N LEU A 209 16.96 3.85 -7.82
CA LEU A 209 15.63 3.43 -8.25
C LEU A 209 15.72 2.25 -9.24
N LEU A 210 14.76 1.34 -9.13
CA LEU A 210 14.42 0.36 -10.16
C LEU A 210 15.51 -0.68 -10.45
N CYS A 211 16.29 -1.04 -9.43
CA CYS A 211 17.31 -2.08 -9.52
C CYS A 211 16.72 -3.49 -9.33
N TYR A 212 17.42 -4.50 -9.80
CA TYR A 212 17.10 -5.92 -9.69
C TYR A 212 15.69 -6.27 -10.21
N THR A 213 15.15 -5.46 -11.12
CA THR A 213 13.77 -5.57 -11.59
C THR A 213 13.71 -6.29 -12.94
N GLN A 214 12.90 -7.34 -13.04
CA GLN A 214 12.66 -8.04 -14.30
C GLN A 214 11.42 -7.49 -15.01
N ASN A 215 11.53 -7.27 -16.33
CA ASN A 215 10.46 -6.77 -17.21
C ASN A 215 9.89 -5.43 -16.71
N LEU A 216 10.80 -4.50 -16.45
CA LEU A 216 10.48 -3.13 -16.06
C LEU A 216 10.07 -2.32 -17.28
N VAL A 217 8.98 -1.56 -17.18
CA VAL A 217 8.48 -0.68 -18.24
C VAL A 217 8.20 0.71 -17.69
N LEU A 218 8.80 1.75 -18.29
CA LEU A 218 8.54 3.15 -17.97
C LEU A 218 7.99 3.86 -19.22
N GLU A 219 6.79 4.42 -19.08
CA GLU A 219 6.09 5.14 -20.14
C GLU A 219 5.83 6.58 -19.68
N ASN A 220 6.35 7.57 -20.42
CA ASN A 220 6.12 8.99 -20.14
C ASN A 220 6.46 9.39 -18.69
N CYS A 221 7.50 8.80 -18.11
CA CYS A 221 7.92 9.11 -16.74
C CYS A 221 8.90 10.29 -16.73
N THR A 222 8.87 11.06 -15.65
CA THR A 222 9.89 12.08 -15.34
C THR A 222 10.70 11.65 -14.14
N ILE A 223 11.97 12.04 -14.11
CA ILE A 223 12.90 11.68 -13.04
C ILE A 223 13.62 12.92 -12.53
N ASP A 224 13.76 13.03 -11.22
CA ASP A 224 14.53 14.09 -10.58
C ASP A 224 16.03 13.94 -10.83
N ALA A 225 16.71 15.08 -11.01
CA ALA A 225 18.11 15.11 -11.46
C ALA A 225 19.10 14.43 -10.50
N ALA A 226 18.74 14.26 -9.23
CA ALA A 226 19.58 13.60 -8.22
C ALA A 226 19.53 12.06 -8.30
N CYS A 227 18.66 11.46 -9.12
CA CYS A 227 18.51 10.02 -9.19
C CYS A 227 19.75 9.35 -9.81
N ASP A 228 20.41 8.52 -8.99
CA ASP A 228 21.66 7.86 -9.33
C ASP A 228 21.59 6.33 -9.22
N ARG A 229 22.58 5.66 -9.83
CA ARG A 229 22.78 4.20 -9.80
C ARG A 229 21.50 3.42 -10.14
N MET A 230 20.75 3.90 -11.12
CA MET A 230 19.50 3.30 -11.53
C MET A 230 19.73 2.02 -12.36
N PHE A 231 18.73 1.14 -12.33
CA PHE A 231 18.59 -0.04 -13.20
C PHE A 231 19.59 -1.18 -13.00
N GLU A 232 20.31 -1.22 -11.88
CA GLU A 232 21.30 -2.28 -11.63
C GLU A 232 20.69 -3.67 -11.78
N TYR A 233 21.21 -4.43 -12.73
CA TYR A 233 20.76 -5.78 -13.08
C TYR A 233 19.30 -5.93 -13.53
N SER A 234 18.64 -4.84 -13.91
CA SER A 234 17.25 -4.87 -14.40
C SER A 234 17.17 -5.22 -15.90
N THR A 235 16.03 -5.80 -16.32
CA THR A 235 15.63 -5.81 -17.74
C THR A 235 14.55 -4.75 -17.94
N VAL A 236 14.80 -3.80 -18.84
CA VAL A 236 14.09 -2.51 -18.82
C VAL A 236 13.74 -2.00 -20.21
N GLU A 237 12.53 -1.52 -20.38
CA GLU A 237 12.08 -0.70 -21.50
C GLU A 237 11.66 0.67 -20.95
N ALA A 238 12.46 1.71 -21.18
CA ALA A 238 12.24 3.01 -20.55
C ALA A 238 12.39 4.19 -21.51
N ASP A 239 11.35 5.02 -21.57
CA ASP A 239 11.37 6.35 -22.21
C ASP A 239 11.20 7.44 -21.13
N ILE A 240 12.31 8.08 -20.77
CA ILE A 240 12.43 8.96 -19.60
C ILE A 240 12.60 10.42 -20.03
N LYS A 241 11.82 11.31 -19.43
CA LYS A 241 11.97 12.76 -19.58
C LYS A 241 12.74 13.32 -18.39
N GLY A 242 13.85 13.99 -18.65
CA GLY A 242 14.73 14.54 -17.62
C GLY A 242 16.15 13.96 -17.61
N HIS A 243 16.89 14.33 -16.56
CA HIS A 243 18.27 13.96 -16.34
C HIS A 243 18.38 12.73 -15.43
N ILE A 244 19.25 11.79 -15.79
CA ILE A 244 19.65 10.67 -14.92
C ILE A 244 21.12 10.86 -14.57
N GLU A 245 21.45 10.97 -13.29
CA GLU A 245 22.83 11.22 -12.84
C GLU A 245 23.73 10.02 -13.18
N ASN A 246 23.26 8.80 -12.88
CA ASN A 246 24.01 7.58 -13.16
C ASN A 246 23.12 6.38 -13.48
N ILE A 247 23.47 5.68 -14.55
CA ILE A 247 22.95 4.34 -14.88
C ILE A 247 24.03 3.30 -14.54
N LYS A 248 23.66 2.22 -13.85
CA LYS A 248 24.61 1.21 -13.40
C LYS A 248 24.19 -0.18 -13.87
N ASN A 249 25.07 -0.90 -14.58
CA ASN A 249 24.97 -2.34 -14.89
C ASN A 249 23.56 -2.88 -15.27
N PRO A 250 22.75 -2.24 -16.14
CA PRO A 250 21.50 -2.85 -16.59
C PRO A 250 21.76 -4.14 -17.38
N THR A 251 20.89 -5.15 -17.19
CA THR A 251 21.08 -6.49 -17.78
C THR A 251 20.71 -6.52 -19.27
N SER A 252 19.57 -5.93 -19.65
CA SER A 252 19.04 -5.97 -21.03
C SER A 252 17.94 -4.92 -21.25
N GLY A 253 17.58 -4.67 -22.51
CA GLY A 253 16.48 -3.79 -22.93
C GLY A 253 16.94 -2.45 -23.48
N HIS A 254 16.12 -1.40 -23.35
CA HIS A 254 16.38 -0.07 -23.91
C HIS A 254 16.06 1.03 -22.90
N ILE A 255 16.99 1.97 -22.74
CA ILE A 255 16.84 3.16 -21.91
C ILE A 255 17.10 4.40 -22.77
N ILE A 256 16.10 5.27 -22.87
CA ILE A 256 16.22 6.60 -23.49
C ILE A 256 15.96 7.67 -22.43
N ALA A 257 16.84 8.67 -22.31
CA ALA A 257 16.67 9.84 -21.44
C ALA A 257 17.05 11.16 -22.15
N ASP A 258 16.61 12.32 -21.64
CA ASP A 258 17.00 13.63 -22.21
C ASP A 258 18.49 13.93 -22.01
N SER A 259 19.05 13.51 -20.86
CA SER A 259 20.48 13.59 -20.59
C SER A 259 20.89 12.56 -19.55
N ILE A 260 22.14 12.10 -19.64
CA ILE A 260 22.71 11.10 -18.75
C ILE A 260 24.06 11.64 -18.27
N GLY A 261 24.26 11.73 -16.96
CA GLY A 261 25.51 12.22 -16.37
C GLY A 261 26.65 11.24 -16.58
N SER A 262 26.46 9.99 -16.15
CA SER A 262 27.43 8.92 -16.29
C SER A 262 26.79 7.54 -16.50
N ILE A 263 27.53 6.63 -17.11
CA ILE A 263 27.13 5.24 -17.29
C ILE A 263 28.25 4.36 -16.72
N THR A 264 27.90 3.49 -15.78
CA THR A 264 28.82 2.54 -15.15
C THR A 264 28.48 1.12 -15.60
N ILE A 265 29.26 0.58 -16.54
CA ILE A 265 29.24 -0.83 -16.93
C ILE A 265 30.59 -1.45 -16.57
N ASP A 266 30.62 -2.34 -15.59
CA ASP A 266 31.83 -3.00 -15.09
C ASP A 266 31.77 -4.54 -15.23
N GLU A 267 32.81 -5.26 -14.79
CA GLU A 267 32.91 -6.72 -14.90
C GLU A 267 31.81 -7.50 -14.16
N ASN A 268 31.04 -6.84 -13.28
CA ASN A 268 29.96 -7.45 -12.51
C ASN A 268 28.62 -7.41 -13.24
N VAL A 269 28.52 -6.73 -14.40
CA VAL A 269 27.29 -6.69 -15.19
C VAL A 269 26.82 -8.10 -15.56
N ARG A 270 25.52 -8.36 -15.35
CA ARG A 270 24.92 -9.67 -15.62
C ARG A 270 24.67 -9.87 -17.11
N GLN A 271 24.84 -11.10 -17.56
CA GLN A 271 24.48 -11.51 -18.92
C GLN A 271 22.95 -11.40 -19.13
N PRO A 272 22.48 -11.01 -20.33
CA PRO A 272 23.23 -10.89 -21.58
C PRO A 272 24.05 -9.60 -21.76
N ASN A 273 23.96 -8.61 -20.85
CA ASN A 273 24.69 -7.33 -20.96
C ASN A 273 24.56 -6.67 -22.34
N ASN A 274 23.32 -6.58 -22.83
CA ASN A 274 23.02 -6.03 -24.16
C ASN A 274 22.00 -4.89 -24.09
N CYS A 275 21.90 -4.22 -22.93
CA CYS A 275 21.05 -3.05 -22.78
C CYS A 275 21.55 -1.90 -23.66
N VAL A 276 20.65 -1.32 -24.45
CA VAL A 276 20.91 -0.14 -25.28
C VAL A 276 20.60 1.09 -24.43
N ILE A 277 21.56 2.01 -24.33
CA ILE A 277 21.41 3.25 -23.56
C ILE A 277 21.66 4.43 -24.50
N GLU A 278 20.66 5.31 -24.63
CA GLU A 278 20.68 6.42 -25.58
C GLU A 278 20.23 7.73 -24.94
N THR A 279 20.81 8.83 -25.42
CA THR A 279 20.33 10.19 -25.12
C THR A 279 19.43 10.66 -26.26
N ARG A 280 18.28 11.26 -25.91
CA ARG A 280 17.31 11.79 -26.88
C ARG A 280 17.96 12.87 -27.74
N LYS A 281 17.72 12.81 -29.05
CA LYS A 281 18.23 13.77 -30.05
C LYS A 281 17.29 14.96 -30.22
#